data_AF-A0A7L2IPY9-F1
#
_entry.id   AF-A0A7L2IPY9-F1
#
_cell.length_a   1.000
_cell.length_b   1.000
_cell.length_c   1.000
_cell.angle_alpha   90.00
_cell.angle_beta   90.00
_cell.angle_gamma   90.00
#
_symmetry.space_group_name_H-M   'P 1'
#
loop_
_entity.id
_entity.type
_entity.pdbx_description
1 polymer ?
#
loop_
_entity_poly.entity_id
_entity_poly.type
_entity_poly.pdbx_seq_one_letter_code
_entity_poly.pdbx_strand_id
1 'polypeptide(L)'
;RYVSKFRPLVKHEAEKNKSQWKTMGPAKVEVPSPKNFLQKHSKEPKLPPRKKEEDSKKLPAPSVPRRTDRPVMGTRSTKDFINTNAVAAIKGLPKKPQPISVDRRQGDKYVLETSGLVPKYIKKKDYGVAPKYIRKRSEEVKRAQEEYETSILENLKKTAMKRLSDEERMNILQ
;
A
#
# COMPACT_ATOMS: atom_id res chain seq x y z
N ARG A 1 -0.24 -22.63 32.70
CA ARG A 1 -1.12 -22.24 31.57
C ARG A 1 -1.09 -20.72 31.43
N TYR A 2 -0.83 -20.19 30.23
CA TYR A 2 -0.76 -18.73 29.99
C TYR A 2 -2.16 -18.10 29.92
N VAL A 3 -2.32 -16.90 30.47
CA VAL A 3 -3.56 -16.09 30.39
C VAL A 3 -3.22 -14.72 29.85
N SER A 4 -3.90 -14.32 28.76
CA SER A 4 -3.68 -13.04 28.09
C SER A 4 -3.99 -11.84 29.00
N LYS A 5 -3.11 -10.83 28.97
CA LYS A 5 -3.30 -9.53 29.64
C LYS A 5 -4.57 -8.80 29.18
N PHE A 6 -5.06 -9.10 27.98
CA PHE A 6 -6.26 -8.50 27.40
C PHE A 6 -7.55 -9.25 27.73
N ARG A 7 -7.46 -10.41 28.38
CA ARG A 7 -8.64 -11.20 28.78
C ARG A 7 -9.71 -10.40 29.54
N PRO A 8 -9.40 -9.52 30.52
CA PRO A 8 -10.43 -8.71 31.18
C PRO A 8 -11.09 -7.68 30.25
N LEU A 9 -10.31 -7.05 29.36
CA LEU A 9 -10.82 -6.10 28.36
C LEU A 9 -11.82 -6.76 27.40
N VAL A 10 -11.45 -7.92 26.86
CA VAL A 10 -12.30 -8.68 25.93
C VAL A 10 -13.61 -9.12 26.60
N LYS A 11 -13.57 -9.51 27.88
CA LYS A 11 -14.79 -9.83 28.64
C LYS A 11 -15.71 -8.61 28.79
N HIS A 12 -15.14 -7.47 29.15
CA HIS A 12 -15.89 -6.25 29.37
C HIS A 12 -16.49 -5.68 28.07
N GLU A 13 -15.77 -5.76 26.95
CA GLU A 13 -16.30 -5.42 25.62
C GLU A 13 -17.43 -6.36 25.19
N ALA A 14 -17.28 -7.66 25.44
CA ALA A 14 -18.31 -8.64 25.15
C ALA A 14 -19.57 -8.45 26.00
N GLU A 15 -19.45 -7.97 27.25
CA GLU A 15 -20.57 -7.67 28.14
C GLU A 15 -21.26 -6.35 27.79
N LYS A 16 -20.50 -5.29 27.49
CA LYS A 16 -21.04 -3.98 27.08
C LYS A 16 -21.95 -4.04 25.85
N ASN A 17 -21.66 -4.95 24.93
CA ASN A 17 -22.43 -5.10 23.69
C ASN A 17 -23.71 -5.94 23.86
N LYS A 18 -23.98 -6.47 25.06
CA LYS A 18 -25.19 -7.24 25.36
C LYS A 18 -26.27 -6.31 25.91
N SER A 19 -27.40 -6.21 25.20
CA SER A 19 -28.64 -5.69 25.78
C SER A 19 -29.43 -6.83 26.43
N GLN A 20 -30.13 -6.54 27.53
CA GLN A 20 -30.79 -7.56 28.38
C GLN A 20 -31.86 -8.41 27.66
N TRP A 21 -32.44 -7.91 26.57
CA TRP A 21 -33.53 -8.55 25.82
C TRP A 21 -33.47 -8.16 24.33
N LYS A 22 -32.38 -8.54 23.64
CA LYS A 22 -32.16 -8.23 22.21
C LYS A 22 -32.93 -9.15 21.26
N THR A 23 -33.08 -10.43 21.62
CA THR A 23 -33.61 -11.47 20.73
C THR A 23 -35.11 -11.70 20.94
N MET A 24 -35.55 -11.78 22.20
CA MET A 24 -36.96 -11.87 22.58
C MET A 24 -37.22 -10.83 23.68
N GLY A 25 -38.37 -10.16 23.63
CA GLY A 25 -38.78 -9.18 24.63
C GLY A 25 -39.11 -9.82 26.00
N PRO A 26 -39.48 -9.02 27.01
CA PRO A 26 -39.86 -9.54 28.32
C PRO A 26 -41.06 -10.49 28.23
N ALA A 27 -41.03 -11.58 29.01
CA ALA A 27 -42.09 -12.59 29.04
C ALA A 27 -43.46 -12.02 29.48
N LYS A 28 -43.45 -10.98 30.33
CA LYS A 28 -44.64 -10.21 30.69
C LYS A 28 -44.29 -8.72 30.65
N VAL A 29 -44.87 -7.99 29.72
CA VAL A 29 -44.67 -6.55 29.57
C VAL A 29 -45.42 -5.84 30.70
N GLU A 30 -44.72 -5.04 31.49
CA GLU A 30 -45.35 -4.22 32.52
C GLU A 30 -46.18 -3.11 31.89
N VAL A 31 -47.43 -2.98 32.34
CA VAL A 31 -48.33 -1.93 31.86
C VAL A 31 -47.92 -0.59 32.48
N PRO A 32 -47.66 0.46 31.68
CA PRO A 32 -47.21 1.74 32.21
C PRO A 32 -48.29 2.37 33.10
N SER A 33 -47.90 2.77 34.31
CA SER A 33 -48.80 3.48 35.22
C SER A 33 -49.20 4.85 34.63
N PRO A 34 -50.47 5.28 34.74
CA PRO A 34 -50.92 6.57 34.22
C PRO A 34 -50.24 7.78 34.87
N LYS A 35 -49.54 7.60 36.00
CA LYS A 35 -48.69 8.62 36.62
C LYS A 35 -47.37 8.87 35.87
N ASN A 36 -46.90 7.91 35.08
CA ASN A 36 -45.64 7.98 34.32
C ASN A 36 -45.86 8.43 32.88
N PHE A 37 -46.62 9.53 32.70
CA PHE A 37 -46.82 10.11 31.38
C PHE A 37 -45.56 10.87 30.90
N LEU A 38 -45.41 11.01 29.58
CA LEU A 38 -44.26 11.69 28.98
C LEU A 38 -44.28 13.19 29.31
N GLN A 39 -43.29 13.66 30.05
CA GLN A 39 -43.13 15.08 30.37
C GLN A 39 -42.28 15.81 29.32
N LYS A 40 -42.49 17.12 29.17
CA LYS A 40 -41.73 17.98 28.25
C LYS A 40 -40.22 17.87 28.53
N HIS A 41 -39.40 17.75 27.49
CA HIS A 41 -37.93 17.65 27.56
C HIS A 41 -37.36 16.43 28.33
N SER A 42 -38.19 15.43 28.68
CA SER A 42 -37.74 14.26 29.46
C SER A 42 -36.73 13.35 28.73
N LYS A 43 -36.77 13.32 27.40
CA LYS A 43 -35.89 12.49 26.55
C LYS A 43 -34.70 13.28 25.97
N GLU A 44 -34.59 14.56 26.28
CA GLU A 44 -33.52 15.38 25.74
C GLU A 44 -32.20 15.07 26.43
N PRO A 45 -31.11 14.82 25.67
CA PRO A 45 -29.80 14.57 26.25
C PRO A 45 -29.29 15.85 26.92
N LYS A 46 -29.04 15.78 28.23
CA LYS A 46 -28.41 16.88 28.98
C LYS A 46 -26.92 16.90 28.67
N LEU A 47 -26.49 17.88 27.87
CA LEU A 47 -25.08 18.07 27.56
C LEU A 47 -24.35 18.66 28.79
N PRO A 48 -23.15 18.17 29.13
CA PRO A 48 -22.35 18.77 30.18
C PRO A 48 -21.92 20.20 29.80
N PRO A 49 -21.64 21.07 30.78
CA PRO A 49 -21.15 22.42 30.53
C PRO A 49 -19.81 22.38 29.78
N ARG A 50 -19.64 23.29 28.82
CA ARG A 50 -18.47 23.36 27.94
C ARG A 50 -17.20 23.62 28.76
N LYS A 51 -16.34 22.61 28.90
CA LYS A 51 -14.99 22.75 29.44
C LYS A 51 -14.07 23.28 28.34
N LYS A 52 -13.09 24.10 28.69
CA LYS A 52 -12.01 24.49 27.76
C LYS A 52 -11.25 23.21 27.40
N GLU A 53 -11.18 22.90 26.11
CA GLU A 53 -10.42 21.76 25.60
C GLU A 53 -8.95 21.95 25.98
N GLU A 54 -8.40 21.09 26.83
CA GLU A 54 -6.99 21.19 27.28
C GLU A 54 -5.99 20.80 26.18
N ASP A 55 -6.44 20.17 25.10
CA ASP A 55 -5.56 19.68 24.03
C ASP A 55 -6.00 20.13 22.65
N SER A 56 -5.95 21.44 22.40
CA SER A 56 -5.83 21.89 21.01
C SER A 56 -4.40 21.60 20.56
N LYS A 57 -4.16 20.44 19.94
CA LYS A 57 -2.91 20.13 19.21
C LYS A 57 -2.75 20.99 17.95
N LYS A 58 -2.83 22.31 18.11
CA LYS A 58 -2.45 23.26 17.07
C LYS A 58 -0.95 23.39 17.16
N LEU A 59 -0.25 22.88 16.14
CA LEU A 59 1.15 23.23 15.93
C LEU A 59 1.23 24.75 15.85
N PRO A 60 2.14 25.41 16.58
CA PRO A 60 2.29 26.85 16.47
C PRO A 60 2.62 27.19 15.01
N ALA A 61 1.85 28.09 14.41
CA ALA A 61 2.23 28.67 13.13
C ALA A 61 3.60 29.35 13.30
N PRO A 62 4.51 29.28 12.29
CA PRO A 62 5.77 29.99 12.37
C PRO A 62 5.50 31.47 12.58
N SER A 63 6.17 32.05 13.59
CA SER A 63 6.03 33.47 13.91
C SER A 63 6.63 34.30 12.76
N VAL A 64 5.88 35.33 12.35
CA VAL A 64 6.34 36.27 11.32
C VAL A 64 7.58 37.03 11.83
N PRO A 65 8.60 37.29 10.99
CA PRO A 65 9.76 38.08 11.38
C PRO A 65 9.37 39.42 12.02
N ARG A 66 10.09 39.81 13.07
CA ARG A 66 9.81 41.05 13.80
C ARG A 66 10.25 42.26 12.98
N ARG A 67 9.62 43.43 13.20
CA ARG A 67 10.03 44.69 12.54
C ARG A 67 11.47 45.10 12.83
N THR A 68 12.02 44.63 13.95
CA THR A 68 13.42 44.85 14.35
C THR A 68 14.41 43.89 13.68
N ASP A 69 13.90 42.82 13.06
CA ASP A 69 14.72 41.84 12.37
C ASP A 69 15.25 42.44 11.07
N ARG A 70 16.58 42.56 10.98
CA ARG A 70 17.26 43.05 9.79
C ARG A 70 17.78 41.83 9.05
N PRO A 71 17.11 41.37 7.97
CA PRO A 71 17.62 40.25 7.21
C PRO A 71 19.03 40.57 6.72
N VAL A 72 19.90 39.58 6.70
CA VAL A 72 21.23 39.69 6.10
C VAL A 72 21.04 39.95 4.61
N MET A 73 20.97 41.23 4.25
CA MET A 73 20.75 41.66 2.87
C MET A 73 21.98 41.30 2.05
N GLY A 74 21.84 40.29 1.19
CA GLY A 74 22.79 39.93 0.15
C GLY A 74 24.19 39.64 0.69
N THR A 75 24.51 38.36 0.90
CA THR A 75 25.90 37.93 0.99
C THR A 75 26.62 38.42 -0.28
N ARG A 76 27.41 39.49 -0.16
CA ARG A 76 28.26 39.96 -1.25
C ARG A 76 29.31 38.88 -1.45
N SER A 77 29.12 38.08 -2.48
CA SER A 77 30.07 37.03 -2.84
C SER A 77 31.41 37.68 -3.15
N THR A 78 32.46 37.33 -2.42
CA THR A 78 33.85 37.70 -2.73
C THR A 78 34.44 36.86 -3.86
N LYS A 79 33.60 36.09 -4.57
CA LYS A 79 34.02 35.20 -5.64
C LYS A 79 34.30 35.99 -6.92
N ASP A 80 35.50 35.81 -7.46
CA ASP A 80 35.87 36.32 -8.77
C ASP A 80 35.19 35.51 -9.87
N PHE A 81 34.01 35.96 -10.31
CA PHE A 81 33.26 35.29 -11.38
C PHE A 81 34.05 35.20 -12.69
N ILE A 82 34.90 36.18 -13.00
CA ILE A 82 35.73 36.19 -14.21
C ILE A 82 36.74 35.02 -14.18
N ASN A 83 37.57 34.96 -13.14
CA ASN A 83 38.59 33.93 -13.00
C ASN A 83 37.99 32.54 -12.83
N THR A 84 36.90 32.44 -12.06
CA THR A 84 36.24 31.16 -11.81
C THR A 84 35.56 30.61 -13.07
N ASN A 85 34.96 31.47 -13.91
CA ASN A 85 34.41 31.08 -15.20
C ASN A 85 35.51 30.67 -16.19
N ALA A 86 36.62 31.41 -16.23
CA ALA A 86 37.77 31.08 -17.08
C ALA A 86 38.36 29.71 -16.71
N VAL A 87 38.59 29.47 -15.43
CA VAL A 87 39.07 28.18 -14.92
C VAL A 87 38.06 27.06 -15.20
N ALA A 88 36.76 27.32 -15.05
CA ALA A 88 35.72 26.33 -15.36
C ALA A 88 35.64 25.98 -16.85
N ALA A 89 35.86 26.95 -17.74
CA ALA A 89 35.91 26.71 -19.19
C ALA A 89 37.16 25.90 -19.58
N ILE A 90 38.33 26.23 -19.01
CA ILE A 90 39.60 25.54 -19.27
C ILE A 90 39.56 24.09 -18.73
N LYS A 91 39.03 23.90 -17.52
CA LYS A 91 38.94 22.58 -16.87
C LYS A 91 37.73 21.76 -17.30
N GLY A 92 36.77 22.38 -17.98
CA GLY A 92 35.54 21.73 -18.41
C GLY A 92 35.83 20.64 -19.43
N LEU A 93 35.31 19.43 -19.19
CA LEU A 93 35.41 18.37 -20.18
C LEU A 93 34.63 18.79 -21.45
N PRO A 94 35.19 18.63 -22.66
CA PRO A 94 34.46 18.93 -23.87
C PRO A 94 33.18 18.08 -23.95
N LYS A 95 32.12 18.67 -24.52
CA LYS A 95 30.88 17.93 -24.79
C LYS A 95 31.19 16.78 -25.74
N LYS A 96 30.72 15.57 -25.40
CA LYS A 96 30.84 14.41 -26.30
C LYS A 96 30.06 14.72 -27.58
N PRO A 97 30.69 14.64 -28.77
CA PRO A 97 30.00 14.91 -30.03
C PRO A 97 28.91 13.86 -30.25
N GLN A 98 27.77 14.31 -30.75
CA GLN A 98 26.74 13.37 -31.21
C GLN A 98 27.22 12.71 -32.50
N PRO A 99 27.02 11.39 -32.67
CA PRO A 99 27.37 10.70 -33.91
C PRO A 99 26.42 11.17 -35.02
N ILE A 100 26.94 11.96 -35.95
CA ILE A 100 26.19 12.60 -37.04
C ILE A 100 26.88 12.27 -38.37
N SER A 101 26.10 11.91 -39.41
CA SER A 101 26.58 11.78 -40.79
C SER A 101 26.23 13.05 -41.55
N VAL A 102 27.11 13.43 -42.46
CA VAL A 102 26.88 14.50 -43.43
C VAL A 102 27.19 13.94 -44.81
N ASP A 103 26.14 13.59 -45.54
CA ASP A 103 26.30 12.94 -46.85
C ASP A 103 26.29 13.98 -47.99
N ARG A 104 25.62 15.12 -47.80
CA ARG A 104 25.44 16.15 -48.84
C ARG A 104 26.40 17.32 -48.68
N ARG A 105 26.80 17.91 -49.81
CA ARG A 105 27.64 19.13 -49.85
C ARG A 105 26.99 20.35 -49.19
N GLN A 106 25.65 20.42 -49.13
CA GLN A 106 24.92 21.46 -48.39
C GLN A 106 25.04 21.36 -46.85
N GLY A 107 25.57 20.25 -46.32
CA GLY A 107 25.76 20.09 -44.89
C GLY A 107 24.54 19.59 -44.12
N ASP A 108 23.57 18.95 -44.81
CA ASP A 108 22.44 18.28 -44.16
C ASP A 108 22.96 17.22 -43.18
N LYS A 109 22.53 17.30 -41.91
CA LYS A 109 23.02 16.46 -40.80
C LYS A 109 21.99 15.39 -40.43
N TYR A 110 22.41 14.14 -40.41
CA TYR A 110 21.60 13.00 -39.95
C TYR A 110 22.18 12.43 -38.67
N VAL A 111 21.36 12.36 -37.61
CA VAL A 111 21.76 11.72 -36.35
C VAL A 111 21.77 10.20 -36.53
N LEU A 112 22.93 9.57 -36.34
CA LEU A 112 23.10 8.14 -36.62
C LEU A 112 22.25 7.26 -35.70
N GLU A 113 22.02 7.67 -34.45
CA GLU A 113 21.32 6.85 -33.45
C GLU A 113 19.86 6.52 -33.83
N THR A 114 19.20 7.38 -34.61
CA THR A 114 17.80 7.21 -35.04
C THR A 114 17.66 6.69 -36.47
N SER A 115 18.71 6.82 -37.27
CA SER A 115 18.72 6.46 -38.69
C SER A 115 18.61 4.95 -38.99
N GLY A 116 18.73 4.10 -37.96
CA GLY A 116 18.77 2.64 -38.13
C GLY A 116 20.10 2.09 -38.68
N LEU A 117 21.04 2.97 -39.07
CA LEU A 117 22.36 2.59 -39.57
C LEU A 117 23.29 2.07 -38.47
N VAL A 118 23.08 2.49 -37.21
CA VAL A 118 23.89 2.05 -36.07
C VAL A 118 23.11 1.04 -35.22
N PRO A 119 23.67 -0.16 -34.97
CA PRO A 119 23.05 -1.12 -34.09
C PRO A 119 23.00 -0.62 -32.63
N LYS A 120 21.80 -0.33 -32.13
CA LYS A 120 21.60 0.26 -30.79
C LYS A 120 21.60 -0.77 -29.65
N TYR A 121 21.05 -1.95 -29.88
CA TYR A 121 20.74 -2.92 -28.81
C TYR A 121 21.66 -4.14 -28.74
N ILE A 122 22.69 -4.22 -29.58
CA ILE A 122 23.62 -5.37 -29.59
C ILE A 122 24.35 -5.52 -28.25
N LYS A 123 24.79 -4.40 -27.65
CA LYS A 123 25.53 -4.40 -26.38
C LYS A 123 24.64 -4.32 -25.14
N LYS A 124 23.33 -4.57 -25.28
CA LYS A 124 22.42 -4.60 -24.14
C LYS A 124 22.82 -5.77 -23.23
N LYS A 125 22.92 -5.53 -21.91
CA LYS A 125 23.32 -6.58 -20.94
C LYS A 125 22.40 -7.81 -20.97
N ASP A 126 21.12 -7.57 -21.23
CA ASP A 126 20.09 -8.62 -21.30
C ASP A 126 19.87 -9.12 -22.74
N TYR A 127 20.77 -8.83 -23.67
CA TYR A 127 20.66 -9.32 -25.04
C TYR A 127 20.74 -10.85 -25.04
N GLY A 128 19.79 -11.52 -25.69
CA GLY A 128 19.68 -12.98 -25.68
C GLY A 128 19.14 -13.59 -24.36
N VAL A 129 18.89 -12.80 -23.32
CA VAL A 129 18.34 -13.30 -22.06
C VAL A 129 16.81 -13.23 -22.08
N ALA A 130 16.16 -14.35 -21.71
CA ALA A 130 14.71 -14.40 -21.56
C ALA A 130 14.22 -13.38 -20.51
N PRO A 131 13.35 -12.42 -20.89
CA PRO A 131 12.83 -11.42 -19.97
C PRO A 131 12.11 -12.02 -18.75
N LYS A 132 12.21 -11.33 -17.61
CA LYS A 132 11.63 -11.79 -16.33
C LYS A 132 10.12 -12.07 -16.42
N TYR A 133 9.37 -11.27 -17.18
CA TYR A 133 7.92 -11.44 -17.31
C TYR A 133 7.54 -12.76 -18.02
N ILE A 134 8.37 -13.24 -18.96
CA ILE A 134 8.13 -14.52 -19.65
C ILE A 134 8.25 -15.68 -18.66
N ARG A 135 9.28 -15.63 -17.80
CA ARG A 135 9.47 -16.64 -16.74
C ARG A 135 8.30 -16.66 -15.76
N LYS A 136 7.89 -15.49 -15.26
CA LYS A 136 6.71 -15.36 -14.39
C LYS A 136 5.46 -15.96 -15.00
N ARG A 137 5.18 -15.63 -16.27
CA ARG A 137 4.04 -16.19 -17.01
C ARG A 137 4.12 -17.71 -17.12
N SER A 138 5.31 -18.27 -17.39
CA SER A 138 5.47 -19.72 -17.48
C SER A 138 5.24 -20.43 -16.13
N GLU A 139 5.65 -19.81 -15.02
CA GLU A 139 5.42 -20.32 -13.67
C GLU A 139 3.94 -20.23 -13.26
N GLU A 140 3.25 -19.17 -13.66
CA GLU A 140 1.80 -19.02 -13.45
C GLU A 140 1.02 -20.08 -14.22
N VAL A 141 1.38 -20.32 -15.49
CA VAL A 141 0.75 -21.36 -16.31
C VAL A 141 0.97 -22.75 -15.72
N LYS A 142 2.18 -23.06 -15.26
CA LYS A 142 2.46 -24.35 -14.58
C LYS A 142 1.65 -24.52 -13.30
N ARG A 143 1.59 -23.49 -12.45
CA ARG A 143 0.77 -23.53 -11.23
C ARG A 143 -0.71 -23.75 -11.53
N ALA A 144 -1.25 -23.05 -12.52
CA ALA A 144 -2.64 -23.24 -12.94
C ALA A 144 -2.91 -24.66 -13.47
N GLN A 145 -1.95 -25.27 -14.17
CA GLN A 145 -2.05 -26.67 -14.60
C GLN A 145 -2.06 -27.64 -13.42
N GLU A 146 -1.14 -27.47 -12.46
CA GLU A 146 -1.07 -28.30 -11.25
C GLU A 146 -2.34 -28.17 -10.39
N GLU A 147 -2.88 -26.96 -10.23
CA GLU A 147 -4.15 -26.71 -9.54
C GLU A 147 -5.33 -27.40 -10.24
N TYR A 148 -5.34 -27.40 -11.57
CA TYR A 148 -6.37 -28.10 -12.35
C TYR A 148 -6.26 -29.62 -12.21
N GLU A 149 -5.06 -30.18 -12.33
CA GLU A 149 -4.79 -31.61 -12.18
C GLU A 149 -5.15 -32.10 -10.76
N THR A 150 -4.76 -31.34 -9.73
CA THR A 150 -5.11 -31.66 -8.33
C THR A 150 -6.62 -31.64 -8.11
N SER A 151 -7.34 -30.64 -8.63
CA SER A 151 -8.80 -30.58 -8.59
C SER A 151 -9.46 -31.78 -9.27
N ILE A 152 -8.97 -32.20 -10.44
CA ILE A 152 -9.43 -33.41 -11.12
C ILE A 152 -9.20 -34.64 -10.23
N LEU A 153 -8.00 -34.81 -9.68
CA LEU A 153 -7.67 -35.95 -8.83
C LEU A 153 -8.54 -35.99 -7.56
N GLU A 154 -8.80 -34.86 -6.93
CA GLU A 154 -9.70 -34.77 -5.78
C GLU A 154 -11.13 -35.13 -6.15
N ASN A 155 -11.64 -34.64 -7.29
CA ASN A 155 -12.96 -34.98 -7.77
C ASN A 155 -13.06 -36.48 -8.08
N LEU A 156 -12.06 -37.06 -8.74
CA LEU A 156 -11.98 -38.49 -8.99
C LEU A 156 -11.99 -39.30 -7.69
N LYS A 157 -11.23 -38.88 -6.67
CA LYS A 157 -11.23 -39.51 -5.33
C LYS A 157 -12.59 -39.42 -4.63
N LYS A 158 -13.30 -38.30 -4.76
CA LYS A 158 -14.65 -38.12 -4.20
C LYS A 158 -15.70 -38.98 -4.91
N THR A 159 -15.60 -39.12 -6.23
CA THR A 159 -16.50 -39.98 -7.03
C THR A 159 -16.17 -41.46 -6.93
N ALA A 160 -14.94 -41.80 -6.54
CA ALA A 160 -14.53 -43.18 -6.37
C ALA A 160 -15.26 -43.82 -5.19
N MET A 161 -15.86 -45.00 -5.41
CA MET A 161 -16.47 -45.79 -4.34
C MET A 161 -15.42 -46.17 -3.30
N LYS A 162 -15.80 -46.19 -2.02
CA LYS A 162 -14.91 -46.60 -0.93
C LYS A 162 -14.42 -48.03 -1.18
N ARG A 163 -13.15 -48.19 -1.54
CA ARG A 163 -12.50 -49.49 -1.63
C ARG A 163 -12.07 -49.90 -0.22
N LEU A 164 -12.66 -50.97 0.30
CA LEU A 164 -12.24 -51.58 1.57
C LEU A 164 -10.78 -52.01 1.48
N SER A 165 -10.00 -51.72 2.53
CA SER A 165 -8.64 -52.24 2.65
C SER A 165 -8.66 -53.76 2.85
N ASP A 166 -7.55 -54.42 2.56
CA ASP A 166 -7.49 -55.89 2.63
C ASP A 166 -7.75 -56.40 4.06
N GLU A 167 -7.33 -55.65 5.08
CA GLU A 167 -7.62 -55.93 6.49
C GLU A 167 -9.13 -55.79 6.83
N GLU A 168 -9.78 -54.73 6.35
CA GLU A 168 -11.22 -54.52 6.53
C GLU A 168 -12.05 -55.62 5.84
N ARG A 169 -11.59 -56.13 4.69
CA ARG A 169 -12.24 -57.23 3.96
C ARG A 169 -12.20 -58.54 4.74
N MET A 170 -11.08 -58.86 5.36
CA MET A 170 -10.92 -60.11 6.12
C MET A 170 -11.79 -60.12 7.39
N ASN A 171 -11.94 -58.98 8.05
CA ASN A 171 -12.80 -58.86 9.25
C ASN A 171 -14.30 -59.01 8.96
N ILE A 172 -14.75 -58.76 7.72
CA ILE A 172 -16.17 -58.94 7.32
C ILE A 172 -16.48 -60.41 6.99
N LEU A 173 -15.46 -61.20 6.65
CA LEU A 173 -15.59 -62.62 6.28
C LEU A 173 -15.57 -63.58 7.49
N GLN A 174 -15.37 -63.06 8.70
CA GLN A 174 -15.36 -63.79 9.97
C GLN A 174 -16.73 -63.73 10.64
#